data_AF-A0A2T4LNW0-F1
#
_entry.id   AF-A0A2T4LNW0-F1
#
_cell.length_a   1.000
_cell.length_b   1.000
_cell.length_c   1.000
_cell.angle_alpha   90.00
_cell.angle_beta   90.00
_cell.angle_gamma   90.00
#
_symmetry.space_group_name_H-M   'P 1'
#
loop_
_entity.id
_entity.type
_entity.pdbx_description
1 polymer ?
#
loop_
_entity_poly.entity_id
_entity_poly.type
_entity_poly.pdbx_seq_one_letter_code
_entity_poly.pdbx_strand_id
1 'polypeptide(L)'
;PNICEAVQIARDVLLAEAANAHYHVCHVSTKESVRAIRDAKQAGIHVTAEVTPHHLLLTEDDVPGDDAIFKMNPPLRSQEDRAALLEGLVDGTIDCIATDHAPHAADEKAQPMTKAPFGIVGSETAFPLLYTHFVKNGSWTLQQLVDYLTIKPAQTFDLPYGKLEVGSLADLTIINLDTEREIKAEDFHSKAFNTPFLGYKVYG
;
A
#
# COMPACT_ATOMS: atom_id res chain seq x y z
N PRO A 1 -16.30 9.46 -0.92
CA PRO A 1 -17.02 8.77 0.19
C PRO A 1 -16.72 7.27 0.15
N ASN A 2 -16.73 6.60 1.31
CA ASN A 2 -16.29 5.19 1.42
C ASN A 2 -17.11 4.23 0.53
N ILE A 3 -18.40 4.49 0.39
CA ILE A 3 -19.30 3.69 -0.45
C ILE A 3 -18.87 3.64 -1.92
N CYS A 4 -18.08 4.60 -2.41
CA CYS A 4 -17.59 4.58 -3.80
C CYS A 4 -16.70 3.37 -4.09
N GLU A 5 -15.95 2.91 -3.07
CA GLU A 5 -15.09 1.73 -3.16
C GLU A 5 -15.84 0.46 -2.74
N ALA A 6 -16.45 0.49 -1.56
CA ALA A 6 -16.99 -0.71 -0.92
C ALA A 6 -18.12 -1.39 -1.71
N VAL A 7 -18.97 -0.63 -2.42
CA VAL A 7 -20.09 -1.23 -3.18
C VAL A 7 -19.62 -2.01 -4.40
N GLN A 8 -18.51 -1.60 -5.02
CA GLN A 8 -17.92 -2.36 -6.11
C GLN A 8 -17.36 -3.68 -5.60
N ILE A 9 -16.64 -3.65 -4.47
CA ILE A 9 -16.09 -4.86 -3.85
C ILE A 9 -17.21 -5.83 -3.46
N ALA A 10 -18.26 -5.34 -2.78
CA ALA A 10 -19.39 -6.17 -2.37
C ALA A 10 -20.13 -6.81 -3.56
N ARG A 11 -20.20 -6.11 -4.70
CA ARG A 11 -20.73 -6.67 -5.96
C ARG A 11 -19.77 -7.71 -6.53
N ASP A 12 -18.50 -7.38 -6.64
CA ASP A 12 -17.52 -8.15 -7.40
C ASP A 12 -17.15 -9.47 -6.73
N VAL A 13 -17.18 -9.56 -5.38
CA VAL A 13 -16.97 -10.84 -4.69
C VAL A 13 -18.04 -11.88 -5.03
N LEU A 14 -19.30 -11.47 -5.19
CA LEU A 14 -20.38 -12.37 -5.62
C LEU A 14 -20.25 -12.77 -7.10
N LEU A 15 -19.77 -11.85 -7.94
CA LEU A 15 -19.47 -12.17 -9.34
C LEU A 15 -18.31 -13.17 -9.43
N ALA A 16 -17.26 -12.98 -8.62
CA ALA A 16 -16.11 -13.87 -8.55
C ALA A 16 -16.50 -15.26 -8.05
N GLU A 17 -17.35 -15.35 -7.04
CA GLU A 17 -17.94 -16.61 -6.55
C GLU A 17 -18.70 -17.33 -7.67
N ALA A 18 -19.62 -16.65 -8.34
CA ALA A 18 -20.41 -17.24 -9.42
C ALA A 18 -19.55 -17.67 -10.63
N ALA A 19 -18.47 -16.94 -10.89
CA ALA A 19 -17.54 -17.24 -11.97
C ALA A 19 -16.44 -18.26 -11.58
N ASN A 20 -16.33 -18.62 -10.31
CA ASN A 20 -15.20 -19.37 -9.75
C ASN A 20 -13.83 -18.76 -10.16
N ALA A 21 -13.73 -17.44 -10.06
CA ALA A 21 -12.55 -16.68 -10.45
C ALA A 21 -11.78 -16.20 -9.22
N HIS A 22 -10.45 -16.08 -9.37
CA HIS A 22 -9.63 -15.33 -8.43
C HIS A 22 -9.85 -13.83 -8.64
N TYR A 23 -10.35 -13.13 -7.62
CA TYR A 23 -10.56 -11.69 -7.64
C TYR A 23 -9.60 -11.00 -6.67
N HIS A 24 -8.85 -10.03 -7.16
CA HIS A 24 -7.92 -9.24 -6.35
C HIS A 24 -8.40 -7.80 -6.23
N VAL A 25 -8.50 -7.30 -5.00
CA VAL A 25 -8.90 -5.92 -4.70
C VAL A 25 -7.66 -5.05 -4.52
N CYS A 26 -7.45 -4.13 -5.46
CA CYS A 26 -6.35 -3.17 -5.40
C CYS A 26 -6.53 -2.15 -4.27
N HIS A 27 -5.39 -1.75 -3.70
CA HIS A 27 -5.18 -0.61 -2.81
C HIS A 27 -6.40 -0.25 -1.93
N VAL A 28 -6.82 -1.17 -1.06
CA VAL A 28 -8.00 -1.00 -0.19
C VAL A 28 -7.83 0.21 0.72
N SER A 29 -8.89 1.02 0.91
CA SER A 29 -8.80 2.24 1.70
C SER A 29 -9.91 2.45 2.74
N THR A 30 -11.00 1.65 2.72
CA THR A 30 -12.14 1.84 3.65
C THR A 30 -12.34 0.68 4.62
N LYS A 31 -12.81 0.96 5.83
CA LYS A 31 -13.22 -0.08 6.80
C LYS A 31 -14.34 -0.97 6.27
N GLU A 32 -15.27 -0.42 5.48
CA GLU A 32 -16.35 -1.19 4.87
C GLU A 32 -15.83 -2.17 3.80
N SER A 33 -14.81 -1.78 3.03
CA SER A 33 -14.12 -2.63 2.06
C SER A 33 -13.43 -3.80 2.77
N VAL A 34 -12.70 -3.53 3.85
CA VAL A 34 -12.06 -4.58 4.66
C VAL A 34 -13.10 -5.57 5.20
N ARG A 35 -14.24 -5.09 5.72
CA ARG A 35 -15.34 -5.96 6.14
C ARG A 35 -15.85 -6.83 4.98
N ALA A 36 -16.13 -6.24 3.82
CA ALA A 36 -16.64 -6.99 2.67
C ALA A 36 -15.66 -8.09 2.21
N ILE A 37 -14.36 -7.81 2.21
CA ILE A 37 -13.31 -8.79 1.88
C ILE A 37 -13.28 -9.91 2.93
N ARG A 38 -13.34 -9.54 4.22
CA ARG A 38 -13.32 -10.51 5.33
C ARG A 38 -14.50 -11.47 5.24
N ASP A 39 -15.71 -10.94 5.06
CA ASP A 39 -16.94 -11.73 4.95
C ASP A 39 -16.87 -12.67 3.73
N ALA A 40 -16.34 -12.18 2.59
CA ALA A 40 -16.14 -12.99 1.39
C ALA A 40 -15.12 -14.12 1.58
N LYS A 41 -13.98 -13.85 2.23
CA LYS A 41 -13.00 -14.91 2.59
C LYS A 41 -13.63 -15.95 3.51
N GLN A 42 -14.42 -15.54 4.51
CA GLN A 42 -15.14 -16.46 5.40
C GLN A 42 -16.17 -17.33 4.67
N ALA A 43 -16.79 -16.80 3.63
CA ALA A 43 -17.69 -17.55 2.75
C ALA A 43 -16.95 -18.54 1.81
N GLY A 44 -15.61 -18.54 1.80
CA GLY A 44 -14.80 -19.41 0.95
C GLY A 44 -14.60 -18.89 -0.47
N ILE A 45 -14.93 -17.61 -0.73
CA ILE A 45 -14.71 -16.96 -2.03
C ILE A 45 -13.21 -16.72 -2.20
N HIS A 46 -12.68 -17.01 -3.39
CA HIS A 46 -11.27 -16.76 -3.73
C HIS A 46 -11.02 -15.26 -4.02
N VAL A 47 -11.08 -14.45 -2.96
CA VAL A 47 -10.74 -13.03 -2.99
C VAL A 47 -9.42 -12.79 -2.27
N THR A 48 -8.55 -11.97 -2.84
CA THR A 48 -7.38 -11.40 -2.17
C THR A 48 -7.40 -9.88 -2.26
N ALA A 49 -6.57 -9.21 -1.47
CA ALA A 49 -6.50 -7.75 -1.43
C ALA A 49 -5.11 -7.25 -1.08
N GLU A 50 -4.81 -6.04 -1.51
CA GLU A 50 -3.58 -5.33 -1.16
C GLU A 50 -3.89 -3.98 -0.50
N VAL A 51 -2.90 -3.44 0.22
CA VAL A 51 -2.96 -2.10 0.80
C VAL A 51 -1.65 -1.36 0.55
N THR A 52 -1.72 -0.04 0.42
CA THR A 52 -0.53 0.76 0.13
C THR A 52 0.15 1.31 1.37
N PRO A 53 1.46 1.61 1.32
CA PRO A 53 2.15 2.25 2.43
C PRO A 53 1.50 3.57 2.86
N HIS A 54 1.03 4.38 1.91
CA HIS A 54 0.43 5.68 2.23
C HIS A 54 -0.91 5.56 2.94
N HIS A 55 -1.73 4.55 2.64
CA HIS A 55 -2.97 4.30 3.39
C HIS A 55 -2.74 3.70 4.78
N LEU A 56 -1.60 3.01 5.00
CA LEU A 56 -1.23 2.50 6.32
C LEU A 56 -0.63 3.58 7.22
N LEU A 57 0.01 4.59 6.64
CA LEU A 57 0.75 5.62 7.36
C LEU A 57 -0.05 6.89 7.58
N LEU A 58 -0.80 7.34 6.57
CA LEU A 58 -1.46 8.64 6.55
C LEU A 58 -2.99 8.52 6.56
N THR A 59 -3.62 9.62 6.96
CA THR A 59 -5.06 9.83 7.04
C THR A 59 -5.44 11.17 6.42
N GLU A 60 -6.73 11.46 6.33
CA GLU A 60 -7.22 12.77 5.88
C GLU A 60 -6.74 13.93 6.78
N ASP A 61 -6.43 13.66 8.06
CA ASP A 61 -5.91 14.65 9.01
C ASP A 61 -4.49 15.13 8.65
N ASP A 62 -3.75 14.34 7.86
CA ASP A 62 -2.38 14.67 7.43
C ASP A 62 -2.36 15.62 6.22
N VAL A 63 -3.52 15.92 5.62
CA VAL A 63 -3.63 16.79 4.45
C VAL A 63 -3.64 18.26 4.90
N PRO A 64 -2.60 19.06 4.58
CA PRO A 64 -2.44 20.41 5.15
C PRO A 64 -3.38 21.46 4.54
N GLY A 65 -4.06 21.14 3.45
CA GLY A 65 -4.93 22.05 2.71
C GLY A 65 -5.19 21.58 1.28
N ASP A 66 -5.39 22.53 0.36
CA ASP A 66 -5.52 22.26 -1.08
C ASP A 66 -4.13 21.97 -1.69
N ASP A 67 -3.60 20.79 -1.40
CA ASP A 67 -2.29 20.33 -1.85
C ASP A 67 -2.43 19.01 -2.64
N ALA A 68 -2.20 19.10 -3.95
CA ALA A 68 -2.28 17.96 -4.84
C ALA A 68 -1.21 16.89 -4.59
N ILE A 69 -0.15 17.16 -3.82
CA ILE A 69 0.80 16.12 -3.40
C ILE A 69 0.10 15.01 -2.57
N PHE A 70 -0.95 15.36 -1.82
CA PHE A 70 -1.77 14.40 -1.08
C PHE A 70 -2.91 13.79 -1.90
N LYS A 71 -3.03 14.14 -3.18
CA LYS A 71 -4.08 13.64 -4.07
C LYS A 71 -3.66 12.33 -4.75
N MET A 72 -4.19 11.21 -4.25
CA MET A 72 -4.17 9.88 -4.88
C MET A 72 -5.56 9.22 -4.86
N ASN A 73 -5.72 8.10 -5.56
CA ASN A 73 -6.99 7.40 -5.67
C ASN A 73 -6.79 5.89 -5.42
N PRO A 74 -7.38 5.31 -4.35
CA PRO A 74 -8.30 5.95 -3.41
C PRO A 74 -7.63 7.04 -2.55
N PRO A 75 -8.41 7.98 -1.99
CA PRO A 75 -7.86 9.05 -1.16
C PRO A 75 -7.49 8.54 0.23
N LEU A 76 -6.60 9.25 0.91
CA LEU A 76 -6.42 9.13 2.36
C LEU A 76 -7.76 9.36 3.08
N ARG A 77 -8.04 8.52 4.08
CA ARG A 77 -9.34 8.48 4.77
C ARG A 77 -9.20 8.72 6.27
N SER A 78 -10.32 8.56 6.97
CA SER A 78 -10.40 8.69 8.43
C SER A 78 -9.42 7.77 9.17
N GLN A 79 -9.16 8.11 10.43
CA GLN A 79 -8.38 7.28 11.36
C GLN A 79 -8.99 5.88 11.51
N GLU A 80 -10.32 5.76 11.54
CA GLU A 80 -11.02 4.48 11.65
C GLU A 80 -10.81 3.61 10.42
N ASP A 81 -10.74 4.22 9.24
CA ASP A 81 -10.44 3.50 8.00
C ASP A 81 -9.00 2.96 8.04
N ARG A 82 -8.01 3.80 8.38
CA ARG A 82 -6.61 3.36 8.54
C ARG A 82 -6.47 2.24 9.58
N ALA A 83 -7.16 2.35 10.71
CA ALA A 83 -7.13 1.33 11.75
C ALA A 83 -7.66 -0.02 11.24
N ALA A 84 -8.75 -0.01 10.46
CA ALA A 84 -9.30 -1.23 9.86
C ALA A 84 -8.36 -1.83 8.80
N LEU A 85 -7.62 -1.01 8.04
CA LEU A 85 -6.60 -1.51 7.10
C LEU A 85 -5.45 -2.22 7.83
N LEU A 86 -4.97 -1.62 8.92
CA LEU A 86 -3.92 -2.23 9.76
C LEU A 86 -4.39 -3.54 10.38
N GLU A 87 -5.59 -3.56 10.96
CA GLU A 87 -6.20 -4.78 11.49
C GLU A 87 -6.34 -5.85 10.39
N GLY A 88 -6.87 -5.47 9.22
CA GLY A 88 -7.09 -6.38 8.09
C GLY A 88 -5.78 -6.95 7.52
N LEU A 89 -4.69 -6.20 7.52
CA LEU A 89 -3.39 -6.70 7.10
C LEU A 89 -2.81 -7.69 8.12
N VAL A 90 -2.95 -7.39 9.40
CA VAL A 90 -2.43 -8.25 10.49
C VAL A 90 -3.23 -9.55 10.63
N ASP A 91 -4.55 -9.51 10.46
CA ASP A 91 -5.42 -10.69 10.57
C ASP A 91 -5.46 -11.56 9.29
N GLY A 92 -4.87 -11.07 8.19
CA GLY A 92 -4.80 -11.77 6.90
C GLY A 92 -6.00 -11.53 5.96
N THR A 93 -6.93 -10.65 6.33
CA THR A 93 -7.98 -10.16 5.42
C THR A 93 -7.39 -9.48 4.19
N ILE A 94 -6.37 -8.65 4.40
CA ILE A 94 -5.54 -8.05 3.35
C ILE A 94 -4.25 -8.88 3.24
N ASP A 95 -3.91 -9.30 2.03
CA ASP A 95 -2.90 -10.32 1.79
C ASP A 95 -1.49 -9.73 1.76
N CYS A 96 -1.31 -8.58 1.12
CA CYS A 96 0.02 -8.02 0.87
C CYS A 96 0.04 -6.47 0.81
N ILE A 97 1.25 -5.92 0.67
CA ILE A 97 1.47 -4.49 0.45
C ILE A 97 1.90 -4.26 -1.01
N ALA A 98 1.29 -3.28 -1.66
CA ALA A 98 1.65 -2.80 -3.00
C ALA A 98 1.73 -1.27 -3.02
N THR A 99 2.62 -0.68 -3.83
CA THR A 99 2.93 0.75 -3.68
C THR A 99 1.95 1.70 -4.35
N ASP A 100 1.25 1.23 -5.39
CA ASP A 100 0.54 2.08 -6.35
C ASP A 100 1.41 3.25 -6.84
N HIS A 101 2.65 2.95 -7.23
CA HIS A 101 3.58 3.98 -7.72
C HIS A 101 3.03 4.66 -8.99
N ALA A 102 2.62 5.91 -8.84
CA ALA A 102 1.94 6.71 -9.86
C ALA A 102 2.67 8.06 -10.09
N PRO A 103 3.73 8.06 -10.93
CA PRO A 103 4.56 9.23 -11.19
C PRO A 103 3.84 10.24 -12.09
N HIS A 104 3.90 11.52 -11.73
CA HIS A 104 3.38 12.64 -12.54
C HIS A 104 4.38 13.78 -12.61
N ALA A 105 4.29 14.62 -13.64
CA ALA A 105 5.19 15.76 -13.78
C ALA A 105 4.95 16.79 -12.67
N ALA A 106 6.00 17.53 -12.30
CA ALA A 106 5.94 18.54 -11.24
C ALA A 106 4.87 19.61 -11.52
N ASP A 107 4.79 20.10 -12.76
CA ASP A 107 3.82 21.13 -13.17
C ASP A 107 2.37 20.63 -13.10
N GLU A 108 2.13 19.33 -13.32
CA GLU A 108 0.80 18.72 -13.20
C GLU A 108 0.37 18.65 -11.73
N LYS A 109 1.31 18.33 -10.84
CA LYS A 109 1.06 18.22 -9.39
C LYS A 109 1.13 19.56 -8.66
N ALA A 110 1.58 20.63 -9.29
CA ALA A 110 1.53 22.00 -8.77
C ALA A 110 0.13 22.65 -8.89
N GLN A 111 -0.82 21.99 -9.55
CA GLN A 111 -2.19 22.47 -9.70
C GLN A 111 -3.02 22.24 -8.42
N PRO A 112 -4.14 22.98 -8.24
CA PRO A 112 -5.11 22.67 -7.17
C PRO A 112 -5.59 21.22 -7.22
N MET A 113 -5.98 20.65 -6.07
CA MET A 113 -6.46 19.27 -5.96
C MET A 113 -7.63 18.99 -6.92
N THR A 114 -8.47 19.97 -7.25
CA THR A 114 -9.58 19.77 -8.19
C THR A 114 -9.13 19.55 -9.65
N LYS A 115 -7.89 19.93 -10.01
CA LYS A 115 -7.38 19.89 -11.39
C LYS A 115 -6.21 18.92 -11.58
N ALA A 116 -5.34 18.80 -10.57
CA ALA A 116 -4.16 17.94 -10.63
C ALA A 116 -4.53 16.45 -10.83
N PRO A 117 -3.66 15.63 -11.43
CA PRO A 117 -3.90 14.19 -11.53
C PRO A 117 -3.77 13.49 -10.16
N PHE A 118 -4.42 12.34 -10.05
CA PHE A 118 -4.29 11.44 -8.90
C PHE A 118 -3.01 10.61 -9.02
N GLY A 119 -2.27 10.49 -7.92
CA GLY A 119 -1.14 9.58 -7.80
C GLY A 119 0.04 10.18 -7.06
N ILE A 120 0.79 9.30 -6.41
CA ILE A 120 2.06 9.59 -5.74
C ILE A 120 3.10 8.53 -6.09
N VAL A 121 4.39 8.91 -6.07
CA VAL A 121 5.48 7.92 -6.15
C VAL A 121 5.69 7.22 -4.81
N GLY A 122 5.86 5.89 -4.84
CA GLY A 122 6.05 5.08 -3.62
C GLY A 122 7.12 3.98 -3.66
N SER A 123 7.58 3.52 -4.84
CA SER A 123 8.56 2.42 -4.96
C SER A 123 9.84 2.61 -4.15
N GLU A 124 10.42 3.80 -4.19
CA GLU A 124 11.73 4.09 -3.57
C GLU A 124 11.64 4.34 -2.06
N THR A 125 10.43 4.52 -1.53
CA THR A 125 10.19 4.93 -0.14
C THR A 125 9.40 3.90 0.67
N ALA A 126 8.79 2.89 0.01
CA ALA A 126 7.91 1.93 0.64
C ALA A 126 8.54 1.19 1.83
N PHE A 127 9.66 0.48 1.61
CA PHE A 127 10.31 -0.27 2.69
C PHE A 127 10.87 0.65 3.79
N PRO A 128 11.67 1.70 3.51
CA PRO A 128 12.21 2.54 4.56
C PRO A 128 11.15 3.20 5.45
N LEU A 129 10.04 3.66 4.86
CA LEU A 129 8.92 4.24 5.61
C LEU A 129 8.26 3.22 6.52
N LEU A 130 7.89 2.05 5.97
CA LEU A 130 7.20 1.00 6.73
C LEU A 130 8.11 0.39 7.80
N TYR A 131 9.38 0.15 7.49
CA TYR A 131 10.37 -0.33 8.44
C TYR A 131 10.52 0.65 9.60
N THR A 132 10.73 1.93 9.31
CA THR A 132 10.91 2.94 10.34
C THR A 132 9.68 3.05 11.23
N HIS A 133 8.48 3.08 10.65
CA HIS A 133 7.25 3.28 11.39
C HIS A 133 6.82 2.03 12.17
N PHE A 134 6.71 0.88 11.50
CA PHE A 134 6.08 -0.32 12.09
C PHE A 134 7.08 -1.29 12.72
N VAL A 135 8.34 -1.34 12.28
CA VAL A 135 9.35 -2.28 12.79
C VAL A 135 10.25 -1.61 13.82
N LYS A 136 10.93 -0.52 13.42
CA LYS A 136 11.87 0.18 14.31
C LYS A 136 11.16 0.89 15.47
N ASN A 137 10.05 1.56 15.18
CA ASN A 137 9.29 2.36 16.15
C ASN A 137 7.94 1.72 16.54
N GLY A 138 7.66 0.51 16.05
CA GLY A 138 6.38 -0.16 16.20
C GLY A 138 6.49 -1.59 16.69
N SER A 139 5.46 -2.40 16.43
CA SER A 139 5.32 -3.76 16.94
C SER A 139 5.51 -4.86 15.90
N TRP A 140 5.75 -4.52 14.64
CA TRP A 140 6.00 -5.51 13.60
C TRP A 140 7.42 -6.04 13.72
N THR A 141 7.59 -7.32 13.40
CA THR A 141 8.92 -7.89 13.18
C THR A 141 9.43 -7.54 11.78
N LEU A 142 10.74 -7.55 11.59
CA LEU A 142 11.34 -7.39 10.27
C LEU A 142 10.81 -8.44 9.28
N GLN A 143 10.67 -9.69 9.73
CA GLN A 143 10.16 -10.79 8.89
C GLN A 143 8.73 -10.50 8.41
N GLN A 144 7.84 -10.03 9.28
CA GLN A 144 6.47 -9.68 8.87
C GLN A 144 6.45 -8.63 7.76
N LEU A 145 7.24 -7.56 7.89
CA LEU A 145 7.32 -6.53 6.86
C LEU A 145 7.88 -7.09 5.54
N VAL A 146 8.96 -7.86 5.61
CA VAL A 146 9.57 -8.50 4.43
C VAL A 146 8.55 -9.43 3.74
N ASP A 147 7.79 -10.20 4.51
CA ASP A 147 6.79 -11.13 3.97
C ASP A 147 5.71 -10.39 3.19
N TYR A 148 5.19 -9.26 3.70
CA TYR A 148 4.17 -8.46 3.03
C TYR A 148 4.62 -7.90 1.67
N LEU A 149 5.92 -7.78 1.44
CA LEU A 149 6.53 -7.22 0.24
C LEU A 149 7.20 -8.26 -0.67
N THR A 150 7.28 -9.53 -0.23
CA THR A 150 7.96 -10.59 -0.99
C THR A 150 7.08 -11.83 -1.14
N ILE A 151 7.04 -12.70 -0.11
CA ILE A 151 6.38 -14.00 -0.22
C ILE A 151 4.86 -13.90 -0.30
N LYS A 152 4.22 -12.93 0.37
CA LYS A 152 2.76 -12.77 0.34
C LYS A 152 2.24 -12.30 -1.03
N PRO A 153 2.84 -11.28 -1.69
CA PRO A 153 2.54 -11.00 -3.09
C PRO A 153 2.78 -12.22 -4.01
N ALA A 154 3.88 -12.94 -3.81
CA ALA A 154 4.17 -14.11 -4.63
C ALA A 154 3.13 -15.23 -4.47
N GLN A 155 2.72 -15.54 -3.24
CA GLN A 155 1.66 -16.51 -2.95
C GLN A 155 0.30 -16.07 -3.50
N THR A 156 -0.01 -14.77 -3.44
CA THR A 156 -1.27 -14.20 -3.93
C THR A 156 -1.49 -14.47 -5.41
N PHE A 157 -0.42 -14.51 -6.20
CA PHE A 157 -0.48 -14.65 -7.66
C PHE A 157 0.23 -15.90 -8.20
N ASP A 158 0.48 -16.89 -7.34
CA ASP A 158 1.18 -18.15 -7.68
C ASP A 158 2.52 -17.93 -8.43
N LEU A 159 3.33 -17.01 -7.91
CA LEU A 159 4.62 -16.64 -8.50
C LEU A 159 5.78 -17.39 -7.84
N PRO A 160 6.83 -17.76 -8.59
CA PRO A 160 7.98 -18.49 -8.07
C PRO A 160 9.02 -17.58 -7.36
N TYR A 161 8.64 -16.37 -6.95
CA TYR A 161 9.56 -15.34 -6.41
C TYR A 161 9.40 -15.14 -4.90
N GLY A 162 10.14 -14.17 -4.34
CA GLY A 162 9.98 -13.74 -2.95
C GLY A 162 10.60 -14.69 -1.91
N LYS A 163 11.54 -15.55 -2.32
CA LYS A 163 12.25 -16.51 -1.46
C LYS A 163 13.75 -16.40 -1.66
N LEU A 164 14.51 -16.63 -0.58
CA LEU A 164 15.96 -16.75 -0.62
C LEU A 164 16.36 -18.18 -0.26
N GLU A 165 16.37 -19.06 -1.27
CA GLU A 165 16.59 -20.49 -1.12
C GLU A 165 17.57 -21.01 -2.19
N VAL A 166 18.28 -22.09 -1.87
CA VAL A 166 19.22 -22.73 -2.82
C VAL A 166 18.47 -23.16 -4.09
N GLY A 167 18.93 -22.70 -5.25
CA GLY A 167 18.33 -22.99 -6.55
C GLY A 167 17.30 -21.96 -7.03
N SER A 168 16.93 -20.98 -6.21
CA SER A 168 16.09 -19.85 -6.63
C SER A 168 16.87 -18.78 -7.39
N LEU A 169 16.18 -17.84 -8.03
CA LEU A 169 16.80 -16.66 -8.65
C LEU A 169 17.55 -15.82 -7.61
N ALA A 170 18.64 -15.19 -8.03
CA ALA A 170 19.45 -14.30 -7.19
C ALA A 170 18.82 -12.89 -7.09
N ASP A 171 17.51 -12.83 -6.84
CA ASP A 171 16.75 -11.59 -6.69
C ASP A 171 16.85 -11.14 -5.23
N LEU A 172 17.87 -10.32 -4.95
CA LEU A 172 18.21 -9.89 -3.60
C LEU A 172 18.50 -8.40 -3.52
N THR A 173 18.22 -7.83 -2.36
CA THR A 173 18.58 -6.46 -1.99
C THR A 173 19.29 -6.48 -0.64
N ILE A 174 20.30 -5.63 -0.49
CA ILE A 174 21.03 -5.45 0.78
C ILE A 174 20.60 -4.11 1.36
N ILE A 175 20.05 -4.15 2.57
CA ILE A 175 19.46 -2.99 3.24
C ILE A 175 20.22 -2.68 4.53
N ASN A 176 20.52 -1.40 4.76
CA ASN A 176 21.19 -0.93 5.98
C ASN A 176 20.16 -0.45 7.01
N LEU A 177 19.94 -1.25 8.05
CA LEU A 177 18.89 -1.02 9.05
C LEU A 177 19.23 0.04 10.11
N ASP A 178 20.49 0.48 10.17
CA ASP A 178 21.03 1.26 11.30
C ASP A 178 21.38 2.70 10.93
N THR A 179 21.36 3.06 9.64
CA THR A 179 21.71 4.41 9.18
C THR A 179 20.46 5.22 8.87
N GLU A 180 20.29 6.35 9.55
CA GLU A 180 19.21 7.31 9.24
C GLU A 180 19.52 8.03 7.93
N ARG A 181 18.50 8.20 7.09
CA ARG A 181 18.52 9.02 5.87
C ARG A 181 17.26 9.86 5.79
N GLU A 182 17.37 11.02 5.15
CA GLU A 182 16.22 11.86 4.83
C GLU A 182 15.75 11.54 3.41
N ILE A 183 14.44 11.45 3.20
CA ILE A 183 13.86 11.25 1.86
C ILE A 183 13.95 12.56 1.08
N LYS A 184 14.73 12.57 0.00
CA LYS A 184 14.92 13.75 -0.85
C LYS A 184 14.63 13.45 -2.32
N ALA A 185 14.04 14.42 -3.01
CA ALA A 185 13.72 14.31 -4.43
C ALA A 185 14.98 14.14 -5.30
N GLU A 186 16.12 14.69 -4.88
CA GLU A 186 17.41 14.58 -5.58
C GLU A 186 17.98 13.16 -5.61
N ASP A 187 17.55 12.30 -4.67
CA ASP A 187 17.99 10.91 -4.56
C ASP A 187 17.10 9.94 -5.37
N PHE A 188 15.98 10.42 -5.94
CA PHE A 188 15.05 9.56 -6.66
C PHE A 188 15.60 9.17 -8.04
N HIS A 189 15.50 7.88 -8.34
CA HIS A 189 15.68 7.33 -9.67
C HIS A 189 14.45 7.55 -10.56
N SER A 190 13.26 7.66 -9.97
CA SER A 190 12.07 8.09 -10.70
C SER A 190 12.28 9.48 -11.31
N LYS A 191 11.69 9.71 -12.48
CA LYS A 191 11.64 11.06 -13.07
C LYS A 191 10.75 12.02 -12.27
N ALA A 192 9.87 11.48 -11.42
CA ALA A 192 8.88 12.23 -10.66
C ALA A 192 9.17 12.15 -9.16
N PHE A 193 8.74 13.18 -8.44
CA PHE A 193 8.97 13.34 -6.99
C PHE A 193 7.68 13.76 -6.26
N ASN A 194 6.51 13.49 -6.85
CA ASN A 194 5.21 13.79 -6.25
C ASN A 194 4.89 12.82 -5.11
N THR A 195 5.36 13.12 -3.90
CA THR A 195 5.12 12.30 -2.71
C THR A 195 5.04 13.15 -1.45
N PRO A 196 4.12 12.86 -0.51
CA PRO A 196 4.01 13.60 0.76
C PRO A 196 5.13 13.26 1.75
N PHE A 197 6.00 12.31 1.43
CA PHE A 197 7.03 11.80 2.32
C PHE A 197 8.39 12.49 2.19
N LEU A 198 8.52 13.52 1.34
CA LEU A 198 9.75 14.30 1.27
C LEU A 198 10.08 14.91 2.64
N GLY A 199 11.35 14.86 3.04
CA GLY A 199 11.84 15.34 4.35
C GLY A 199 11.64 14.36 5.52
N TYR A 200 10.94 13.23 5.32
CA TYR A 200 10.85 12.21 6.35
C TYR A 200 12.21 11.57 6.60
N LYS A 201 12.52 11.31 7.87
CA LYS A 201 13.71 10.59 8.29
C LYS A 201 13.40 9.11 8.45
N VAL A 202 14.15 8.27 7.76
CA VAL A 202 13.92 6.84 7.66
C VAL A 202 15.21 6.06 7.87
N TYR A 203 15.06 4.83 8.34
CA TYR A 203 16.06 3.77 8.38
C TYR A 203 15.67 2.66 7.42
N GLY A 204 16.56 1.71 7.20
CA GLY A 204 16.34 0.59 6.29
C GLY A 204 16.51 1.01 4.85
#